data_AF-A0A060W2J7-F1
#
_entry.id   AF-A0A060W2J7-F1
#
_cell.length_a   1.000
_cell.length_b   1.000
_cell.length_c   1.000
_cell.angle_alpha   90.00
_cell.angle_beta   90.00
_cell.angle_gamma   90.00
#
_symmetry.space_group_name_H-M   'P 1'
#
loop_
_entity.id
_entity.type
_entity.pdbx_description
1 polymer ?
#
loop_
_entity_poly.entity_id
_entity_poly.type
_entity_poly.pdbx_seq_one_letter_code
_entity_poly.pdbx_strand_id
1 'polypeptide(L)'
;MVQEDLEKTKEELNSKIMASHIQEPMQAENEHDENDETSDQASAEFTGGISYKDRSEEERMTEAEKNERVQQHLLALSSELAIARDETKKTANDIIHADNVKAGRDKYKTLRQIRSGNTKQRIDEFECM
;
A
#
# COMPACT_ATOMS: atom_id res chain seq x y z
N MET A 1 -25.93 26.17 1.97
CA MET A 1 -25.48 24.99 2.73
C MET A 1 -24.53 24.12 1.91
N VAL A 2 -24.90 23.02 1.22
CA VAL A 2 -23.88 22.13 0.60
C VAL A 2 -22.99 22.81 -0.47
N GLN A 3 -23.56 23.69 -1.29
CA GLN A 3 -22.82 24.44 -2.31
C GLN A 3 -21.84 25.46 -1.70
N GLU A 4 -22.27 26.05 -0.59
CA GLU A 4 -21.57 27.12 0.14
C GLU A 4 -20.40 26.54 0.95
N ASP A 5 -20.59 25.34 1.53
CA ASP A 5 -19.54 24.59 2.19
C ASP A 5 -18.42 24.18 1.21
N LEU A 6 -18.79 23.84 -0.03
CA LEU A 6 -17.82 23.49 -1.09
C LEU A 6 -17.00 24.71 -1.54
N GLU A 7 -17.63 25.88 -1.68
CA GLU A 7 -16.93 27.12 -2.03
C GLU A 7 -15.99 27.56 -0.91
N LYS A 8 -16.45 27.49 0.35
CA LYS A 8 -15.63 27.81 1.52
C LYS A 8 -14.39 26.91 1.64
N THR A 9 -14.55 25.62 1.34
CA THR A 9 -13.42 24.66 1.36
C THR A 9 -12.40 24.96 0.25
N LYS A 10 -12.85 25.41 -0.93
CA LYS A 10 -11.96 25.81 -2.02
C LYS A 10 -11.18 27.08 -1.69
N GLU A 11 -11.83 28.05 -1.06
CA GLU A 11 -11.18 29.29 -0.61
C GLU A 11 -10.12 29.02 0.47
N GLU A 12 -10.42 28.17 1.45
CA GLU A 12 -9.46 27.76 2.48
C GLU A 12 -8.26 27.02 1.88
N LEU A 13 -8.47 26.17 0.89
CA LEU A 13 -7.40 25.46 0.18
C LEU A 13 -6.50 26.44 -0.58
N ASN A 14 -7.09 27.40 -1.31
CA ASN A 14 -6.33 28.42 -2.05
C ASN A 14 -5.55 29.35 -1.13
N SER A 15 -6.13 29.75 0.01
CA SER A 15 -5.46 30.57 1.01
C SER A 15 -4.25 29.86 1.61
N LYS A 16 -4.37 28.55 1.91
CA LYS A 16 -3.24 27.73 2.37
C LYS A 16 -2.15 27.57 1.31
N ILE A 17 -2.52 27.39 0.04
CA ILE A 17 -1.55 27.26 -1.06
C ILE A 17 -0.77 28.58 -1.23
N MET A 18 -1.46 29.72 -1.19
CA MET A 18 -0.83 31.05 -1.25
C MET A 18 0.06 31.33 -0.04
N ALA A 19 -0.35 30.92 1.17
CA ALA A 19 0.47 31.07 2.38
C ALA A 19 1.69 30.14 2.41
N SER A 20 1.65 29.02 1.66
CA SER A 20 2.76 28.07 1.50
C SER A 20 3.73 28.41 0.37
N HIS A 21 3.47 29.46 -0.42
CA HIS A 21 4.44 29.96 -1.39
C HIS A 21 5.54 30.71 -0.65
N ILE A 22 6.57 29.94 -0.29
CA ILE A 22 7.85 30.33 0.27
C ILE A 22 8.31 31.63 -0.39
N GLN A 23 8.34 32.72 0.39
CA GLN A 23 9.19 33.85 0.08
C GLN A 23 10.63 33.33 0.11
N GLU A 24 11.31 33.42 -1.03
CA GLU A 24 12.76 33.28 -1.07
C GLU A 24 13.37 34.25 -0.03
N PRO A 25 14.24 33.78 0.88
CA PRO A 25 14.97 34.68 1.74
C PRO A 25 15.94 35.48 0.86
N MET A 26 15.67 36.79 0.70
CA MET A 26 16.67 37.74 0.24
C MET A 26 17.85 37.68 1.21
N GLN A 27 18.96 37.11 0.76
CA GLN A 27 20.20 37.05 1.52
C GLN A 27 20.68 38.48 1.77
N ALA A 28 20.68 38.90 3.03
CA ALA A 28 21.42 40.06 3.48
C ALA A 28 22.91 39.79 3.23
N GLU A 29 23.60 40.74 2.61
CA GLU A 29 25.05 40.71 2.37
C GLU A 29 25.77 40.66 3.72
N ASN A 30 26.16 39.45 4.13
CA ASN A 30 27.06 39.23 5.24
C ASN A 30 28.48 39.24 4.69
N GLU A 31 29.29 40.15 5.20
CA GLU A 31 30.71 40.29 4.93
C GLU A 31 31.42 38.94 5.08
N HIS A 32 32.02 38.48 3.99
CA HIS A 32 32.62 37.15 3.83
C HIS A 32 33.91 37.08 4.65
N ASP A 33 33.86 36.42 5.81
CA ASP A 33 35.04 35.97 6.54
C ASP A 33 35.52 34.66 5.88
N GLU A 34 36.69 34.76 5.22
CA GLU A 34 37.36 33.74 4.42
C GLU A 34 37.91 32.62 5.31
N ASN A 35 37.06 31.74 5.86
CA ASN A 35 37.52 30.45 6.42
C ASN A 35 36.40 29.43 6.66
N ASP A 36 35.94 28.74 5.62
CA ASP A 36 35.35 27.41 5.80
C ASP A 36 35.66 26.51 4.59
N GLU A 37 36.92 26.13 4.45
CA GLU A 37 37.38 25.00 3.62
C GLU A 37 36.94 23.67 4.27
N THR A 38 35.63 23.48 4.46
CA THR A 38 35.02 22.17 4.67
C THR A 38 33.76 22.05 3.81
N SER A 39 33.95 22.16 2.49
CA SER A 39 32.98 21.63 1.54
C SER A 39 32.94 20.11 1.71
N ASP A 40 32.11 19.66 2.65
CA ASP A 40 31.75 18.28 2.87
C ASP A 40 31.38 17.67 1.52
N GLN A 41 32.24 16.80 1.01
CA GLN A 41 32.00 16.03 -0.19
C GLN A 41 30.79 15.12 0.04
N ALA A 42 29.59 15.64 -0.18
CA ALA A 42 28.33 14.89 -0.21
C ALA A 42 28.31 14.01 -1.48
N SER A 43 29.18 13.01 -1.51
CA SER A 43 29.21 12.00 -2.56
C SER A 43 28.08 11.01 -2.28
N ALA A 44 27.03 11.01 -3.09
CA ALA A 44 25.99 10.00 -3.05
C ALA A 44 26.48 8.74 -3.79
N GLU A 45 26.68 7.64 -3.05
CA GLU A 45 27.01 6.35 -3.66
C GLU A 45 25.81 5.84 -4.48
N PHE A 46 25.95 5.84 -5.81
CA PHE A 46 24.98 5.22 -6.70
C PHE A 46 25.21 3.71 -6.72
N THR A 47 24.64 3.01 -5.74
CA THR A 47 24.53 1.55 -5.80
C THR A 47 23.35 1.19 -6.71
N GLY A 48 23.64 0.52 -7.83
CA GLY A 48 22.60 -0.01 -8.72
C GLY A 48 21.76 -1.04 -7.97
N GLY A 49 20.62 -0.61 -7.41
CA GLY A 49 19.72 -1.49 -6.68
C GLY A 49 19.24 -2.63 -7.57
N ILE A 50 19.72 -3.85 -7.32
CA ILE A 50 19.21 -5.04 -7.98
C ILE A 50 17.78 -5.26 -7.49
N SER A 51 16.80 -4.80 -8.28
CA SER A 51 15.38 -4.93 -7.96
C SER A 51 14.83 -6.33 -8.28
N TYR A 52 15.62 -7.20 -8.93
CA TYR A 52 15.17 -8.54 -9.28
C TYR A 52 15.46 -9.51 -8.12
N LYS A 53 14.39 -10.01 -7.52
CA LYS A 53 14.43 -11.10 -6.55
C LYS A 53 13.61 -12.26 -7.09
N ASP A 54 14.25 -13.42 -7.23
CA ASP A 54 13.55 -14.65 -7.61
C ASP A 54 12.42 -14.94 -6.62
N ARG A 55 11.27 -15.38 -7.14
CA ARG A 55 10.04 -15.68 -6.37
C ARG A 55 9.55 -14.54 -5.47
N SER A 56 9.84 -13.28 -5.81
CA SER A 56 9.38 -12.09 -5.05
C SER A 56 7.88 -12.07 -4.78
N GLU A 57 7.06 -12.75 -5.60
CA GLU A 57 5.64 -12.84 -5.42
C GLU A 57 5.20 -13.55 -4.14
N GLU A 58 6.06 -14.39 -3.57
CA GLU A 58 5.79 -15.04 -2.30
C GLU A 58 5.84 -14.02 -1.17
N GLU A 59 6.66 -12.98 -1.24
CA GLU A 59 6.77 -11.95 -0.20
C GLU A 59 5.71 -10.84 -0.33
N ARG A 60 4.88 -10.88 -1.36
CA ARG A 60 3.82 -9.88 -1.57
C ARG A 60 2.71 -9.99 -0.52
N MET A 61 2.15 -8.84 -0.18
CA MET A 61 0.93 -8.71 0.62
C MET A 61 -0.23 -8.23 -0.26
N THR A 62 -1.46 -8.48 0.18
CA THR A 62 -2.65 -7.98 -0.52
C THR A 62 -2.78 -6.47 -0.36
N GLU A 63 -3.46 -5.81 -1.30
CA GLU A 63 -3.74 -4.36 -1.17
C GLU A 63 -4.52 -4.07 0.11
N ALA A 64 -5.51 -4.90 0.43
CA ALA A 64 -6.31 -4.79 1.65
C ALA A 64 -5.51 -4.95 2.95
N GLU A 65 -4.33 -5.58 2.91
CA GLU A 65 -3.46 -5.78 4.08
C GLU A 65 -2.52 -4.60 4.31
N LYS A 66 -2.01 -3.97 3.23
CA LYS A 66 -1.10 -2.82 3.34
C LYS A 66 -1.78 -1.45 3.28
N ASN A 67 -3.02 -1.37 2.82
CA ASN A 67 -3.76 -0.13 2.62
C ASN A 67 -4.97 -0.07 3.55
N GLU A 68 -4.82 0.65 4.65
CA GLU A 68 -5.86 0.79 5.67
C GLU A 68 -7.17 1.34 5.09
N ARG A 69 -7.11 2.31 4.16
CA ARG A 69 -8.32 2.86 3.54
C ARG A 69 -9.10 1.77 2.77
N VAL A 70 -8.40 0.94 2.01
CA VAL A 70 -9.02 -0.17 1.27
C VAL A 70 -9.60 -1.19 2.24
N GLN A 71 -8.88 -1.50 3.32
CA GLN A 71 -9.37 -2.40 4.37
C GLN A 71 -10.68 -1.89 4.98
N GLN A 72 -10.72 -0.61 5.39
CA GLN A 72 -11.90 0.00 6.01
C GLN A 72 -13.09 0.03 5.05
N HIS A 73 -12.86 0.37 3.78
CA HIS A 73 -13.93 0.34 2.76
C HIS A 73 -14.50 -1.07 2.56
N LEU A 74 -13.66 -2.10 2.54
CA LEU A 74 -14.12 -3.49 2.42
C LEU A 74 -14.93 -3.93 3.64
N LEU A 75 -14.51 -3.55 4.85
CA LEU A 75 -15.25 -3.83 6.09
C LEU A 75 -16.61 -3.14 6.10
N ALA A 76 -16.66 -1.86 5.72
CA ALA A 76 -17.91 -1.09 5.63
C ALA A 76 -18.89 -1.73 4.64
N LEU A 77 -18.43 -1.99 3.40
CA LEU A 77 -19.26 -2.61 2.37
C LEU A 77 -19.74 -4.01 2.77
N SER A 78 -18.89 -4.78 3.46
CA SER A 78 -19.27 -6.10 3.98
C SER A 78 -20.42 -6.01 5.00
N SER A 79 -20.39 -5.00 5.88
CA SER A 79 -21.47 -4.75 6.84
C SER A 79 -22.76 -4.29 6.16
N GLU A 80 -22.66 -3.40 5.18
CA GLU A 80 -23.83 -2.89 4.44
C GLU A 80 -24.53 -4.00 3.65
N LEU A 81 -23.77 -4.82 2.92
CA LEU A 81 -24.30 -5.91 2.11
C LEU A 81 -24.86 -7.06 2.95
N ALA A 82 -24.37 -7.26 4.18
CA ALA A 82 -24.83 -8.35 5.05
C ALA A 82 -26.35 -8.26 5.34
N ILE A 83 -26.92 -7.06 5.37
CA ILE A 83 -28.35 -6.83 5.64
C ILE A 83 -29.22 -7.30 4.47
N ALA A 84 -28.72 -7.17 3.24
CA ALA A 84 -29.45 -7.50 2.01
C ALA A 84 -29.13 -8.91 1.48
N ARG A 85 -28.19 -9.63 2.09
CA ARG A 85 -27.70 -10.91 1.57
C ARG A 85 -28.69 -12.04 1.83
N ASP A 86 -29.08 -12.74 0.75
CA ASP A 86 -29.86 -13.97 0.82
C ASP A 86 -28.91 -15.18 0.98
N GLU A 87 -28.88 -15.76 2.18
CA GLU A 87 -28.00 -16.89 2.53
C GLU A 87 -28.30 -18.16 1.70
N THR A 88 -29.50 -18.29 1.14
CA THR A 88 -29.89 -19.46 0.34
C THR A 88 -29.32 -19.43 -1.09
N LYS A 89 -28.83 -18.27 -1.53
CA LYS A 89 -28.33 -18.04 -2.89
C LYS A 89 -26.80 -18.03 -3.01
N LYS A 90 -26.10 -18.54 -2.00
CA LYS A 90 -24.64 -18.68 -2.07
C LYS A 90 -24.23 -19.68 -3.15
N THR A 91 -23.28 -19.27 -3.97
CA THR A 91 -22.62 -20.17 -4.93
C THR A 91 -21.53 -21.00 -4.23
N ALA A 92 -21.06 -22.05 -4.88
CA ALA A 92 -19.92 -22.83 -4.38
C ALA A 92 -18.66 -21.98 -4.17
N ASN A 93 -18.42 -21.00 -5.06
CA ASN A 93 -17.28 -20.10 -4.94
C ASN A 93 -17.40 -19.15 -3.74
N ASP A 94 -18.61 -18.71 -3.38
CA ASP A 94 -18.84 -17.88 -2.20
C ASP A 94 -18.50 -18.63 -0.92
N ILE A 95 -18.88 -19.92 -0.87
CA ILE A 95 -18.57 -20.80 0.27
C ILE A 95 -17.05 -20.99 0.39
N ILE A 96 -16.38 -21.33 -0.71
CA ILE A 96 -14.91 -21.49 -0.75
C ILE A 96 -14.21 -20.19 -0.33
N HIS A 97 -14.68 -19.04 -0.82
CA HIS A 97 -14.10 -17.74 -0.46
C HIS A 97 -14.28 -17.44 1.04
N ALA A 98 -15.48 -17.67 1.59
CA ALA A 98 -15.74 -17.48 3.02
C ALA A 98 -14.85 -18.37 3.89
N ASP A 99 -14.65 -19.63 3.51
CA ASP A 99 -13.75 -20.55 4.22
C ASP A 99 -12.27 -20.15 4.09
N ASN A 100 -11.86 -19.62 2.94
CA ASN A 100 -10.52 -19.07 2.75
C ASN A 100 -10.28 -17.87 3.67
N VAL A 101 -11.21 -16.90 3.69
CA VAL A 101 -11.13 -15.71 4.55
C VAL A 101 -11.13 -16.12 6.02
N LYS A 102 -12.01 -17.04 6.44
CA LYS A 102 -12.08 -17.55 7.82
C LYS A 102 -10.78 -18.24 8.25
N ALA A 103 -10.11 -18.93 7.33
CA ALA A 103 -8.80 -19.55 7.57
C ALA A 103 -7.62 -18.57 7.46
N GLY A 104 -7.86 -17.28 7.21
CA GLY A 104 -6.81 -16.28 7.01
C GLY A 104 -5.98 -16.48 5.74
N ARG A 105 -6.52 -17.21 4.75
CA ARG A 105 -5.85 -17.47 3.47
C ARG A 105 -6.06 -16.30 2.52
N ASP A 106 -4.97 -15.84 1.95
CA ASP A 106 -4.96 -14.94 0.80
C ASP A 106 -4.19 -15.53 -0.38
N LYS A 107 -4.19 -14.82 -1.50
CA LYS A 107 -3.56 -15.27 -2.75
C LYS A 107 -2.06 -15.58 -2.58
N TYR A 108 -1.31 -14.72 -1.89
CA TYR A 108 0.15 -14.84 -1.77
C TYR A 108 0.54 -15.79 -0.63
N LYS A 109 -0.19 -15.78 0.49
CA LYS A 109 -0.04 -16.77 1.58
C LYS A 109 -0.27 -18.19 1.06
N THR A 110 -1.31 -18.40 0.25
CA THR A 110 -1.60 -19.71 -0.36
C THR A 110 -0.50 -20.11 -1.35
N LEU A 111 -0.04 -19.20 -2.21
CA LEU A 111 1.02 -19.48 -3.16
C LEU A 111 2.32 -19.92 -2.49
N ARG A 112 2.71 -19.23 -1.41
CA ARG A 112 3.86 -19.58 -0.57
C ARG A 112 3.71 -20.98 0.02
N GLN A 113 2.52 -21.29 0.54
CA GLN A 113 2.24 -22.58 1.18
C GLN A 113 2.32 -23.76 0.19
N ILE A 114 1.68 -23.68 -0.97
CA ILE A 114 1.67 -24.78 -1.96
C ILE A 114 3.04 -24.99 -2.65
N ARG A 115 3.94 -24.01 -2.53
CA ARG A 115 5.33 -24.11 -3.03
C ARG A 115 6.33 -24.47 -1.94
N SER A 116 5.87 -24.74 -0.72
CA SER A 116 6.71 -25.28 0.34
C SER A 116 7.12 -26.72 0.03
N GLY A 117 8.19 -27.20 0.68
CA GLY A 117 8.76 -28.52 0.39
C GLY A 117 9.61 -28.54 -0.89
N ASN A 118 10.26 -29.68 -1.12
CA ASN A 118 11.08 -29.88 -2.32
C ASN A 118 10.21 -30.29 -3.52
N THR A 119 10.80 -30.29 -4.71
CA THR A 119 10.10 -30.66 -5.95
C THR A 119 9.55 -32.10 -5.92
N LYS A 120 10.29 -33.05 -5.33
CA LYS A 120 9.85 -34.45 -5.24
C LYS A 120 8.58 -34.57 -4.41
N GLN A 121 8.55 -33.98 -3.22
CA GLN A 121 7.40 -34.02 -2.32
C GLN A 121 6.15 -33.45 -2.98
N ARG A 122 6.26 -32.30 -3.65
CA ARG A 122 5.11 -31.69 -4.34
C ARG A 122 4.59 -32.52 -5.52
N ILE A 123 5.47 -33.26 -6.20
CA ILE A 123 5.07 -34.22 -7.23
C ILE A 123 4.42 -35.45 -6.60
N ASP A 124 5.00 -36.02 -5.54
CA ASP A 124 4.43 -37.17 -4.83
C ASP A 124 3.03 -36.85 -4.29
N GLU A 125 2.83 -35.65 -3.72
CA GLU A 125 1.51 -35.15 -3.28
C GLU A 125 0.53 -35.03 -4.44
N PHE A 126 0.96 -34.50 -5.58
CA PHE A 126 0.10 -34.38 -6.77
C PHE A 126 -0.34 -35.74 -7.33
N GLU A 127 0.58 -36.71 -7.41
CA GLU A 127 0.28 -38.06 -7.92
C GLU A 127 -0.61 -38.90 -6.96
N CYS A 128 -0.76 -38.48 -5.70
CA CYS A 128 -1.60 -39.15 -4.71
C CYS A 128 -3.01 -38.53 -4.52
N MET A 129 -3.32 -37.45 -5.23
CA MET A 129 -4.65 -36.79 -5.24
C MET A 129 -5.60 -37.43 -6.23
#